data_AF-A0A8X7SZ63-F1
#
_entry.id   AF-A0A8X7SZ63-F1
#
_cell.length_a   1.000
_cell.length_b   1.000
_cell.length_c   1.000
_cell.angle_alpha   90.00
_cell.angle_beta   90.00
_cell.angle_gamma   90.00
#
_symmetry.space_group_name_H-M   'P 1'
#
loop_
_entity.id
_entity.type
_entity.pdbx_description
1 polymer ?
#
loop_
_entity_poly.entity_id
_entity_poly.type
_entity_poly.pdbx_seq_one_letter_code
_entity_poly.pdbx_strand_id
1 'polypeptide(L)'
;MDGTAVALKPPASDGLGPLCAKCSIRPRYLDPGTNRLHAFCGRTCASKAALKNPSCLFCSKAPKCFAPGSNKVVLDYCSKQCQQAAFNKGPCLLPIPPSDPKYESVRKQFNATSTATVHCIYQIVASLAVQRAYRTYRDAVAKRNNGKANEERRFHGTVRTCTLGIAGNTAFCNSSQCRLCLILKGGFKYPSPFTNSNGLFFAVDSKYSVTYSSRGQVLGAQKAMILARIAEGQQGRDCTLPQANHRVFQTGDAAIPAYLIMFS
;
A
#
# COMPACT_ATOMS: atom_id res chain seq x y z
N MET A 1 38.56 -63.34 22.63
CA MET A 1 37.73 -62.16 22.34
C MET A 1 38.42 -61.00 23.00
N ASP A 2 39.09 -60.14 22.24
CA ASP A 2 39.53 -58.82 22.73
C ASP A 2 39.63 -57.92 21.50
N GLY A 3 38.56 -57.16 21.26
CA GLY A 3 38.43 -56.22 20.16
C GLY A 3 38.88 -54.83 20.60
N THR A 4 40.07 -54.43 20.15
CA THR A 4 40.57 -53.05 20.27
C THR A 4 39.75 -52.12 19.38
N ALA A 5 38.98 -51.22 19.99
CA ALA A 5 38.26 -50.16 19.30
C ALA A 5 39.22 -49.02 18.92
N VAL A 6 39.37 -48.76 17.63
CA VAL A 6 40.12 -47.62 17.09
C VAL A 6 39.25 -46.37 17.18
N ALA A 7 39.69 -45.38 17.95
CA ALA A 7 39.04 -44.07 18.02
C ALA A 7 39.28 -43.29 16.71
N LEU A 8 38.23 -43.16 15.90
CA LEU A 8 38.22 -42.25 14.75
C LEU A 8 38.16 -40.80 15.24
N LYS A 9 39.23 -40.05 14.98
CA LYS A 9 39.28 -38.59 15.16
C LYS A 9 38.28 -37.93 14.20
N PRO A 10 37.42 -36.99 14.64
CA PRO A 10 36.57 -36.24 13.72
C PRO A 10 37.44 -35.35 12.82
N PRO A 11 37.10 -35.21 11.52
CA PRO A 11 37.81 -34.29 10.65
C PRO A 11 37.59 -32.85 11.13
N ALA A 12 38.66 -32.06 11.12
CA ALA A 12 38.61 -30.63 11.41
C ALA A 12 37.66 -29.94 10.43
N SER A 13 36.60 -29.30 10.94
CA SER A 13 35.68 -28.51 10.13
C SER A 13 36.33 -27.16 9.82
N ASP A 14 36.70 -26.95 8.56
CA ASP A 14 37.17 -25.66 8.04
C ASP A 14 36.09 -24.58 8.21
N GLY A 15 36.19 -23.85 9.31
CA GLY A 15 35.96 -22.42 9.59
C GLY A 15 34.94 -21.53 8.85
N LEU A 16 34.27 -21.91 7.77
CA LEU A 16 33.31 -21.02 7.08
C LEU A 16 31.89 -21.56 7.19
N GLY A 17 31.13 -21.00 8.14
CA GLY A 17 29.69 -21.22 8.25
C GLY A 17 28.94 -20.92 6.93
N PRO A 18 27.70 -21.41 6.78
CA PRO A 18 26.96 -21.36 5.52
C PRO A 18 26.86 -19.94 4.95
N LEU A 19 27.02 -19.81 3.63
CA LEU A 19 27.09 -18.53 2.94
C LEU A 19 25.74 -17.79 2.95
N CYS A 20 25.83 -16.46 2.85
CA CYS A 20 24.69 -15.57 2.78
C CYS A 20 23.80 -15.88 1.57
N ALA A 21 22.51 -16.08 1.80
CA ALA A 21 21.51 -16.40 0.78
C ALA A 21 21.26 -15.28 -0.26
N LYS A 22 21.92 -14.12 -0.13
CA LYS A 22 21.75 -12.97 -1.03
C LYS A 22 22.98 -12.66 -1.88
N CYS A 23 24.16 -12.61 -1.27
CA CYS A 23 25.38 -12.29 -2.00
C CYS A 23 26.23 -13.51 -2.32
N SER A 24 26.06 -14.62 -1.58
CA SER A 24 26.89 -15.82 -1.69
C SER A 24 28.40 -15.59 -1.56
N ILE A 25 28.82 -14.41 -1.07
CA ILE A 25 30.24 -14.01 -0.94
C ILE A 25 30.71 -14.14 0.51
N ARG A 26 29.87 -13.73 1.47
CA ARG A 26 30.21 -13.73 2.90
C ARG A 26 29.40 -14.79 3.68
N PRO A 27 29.95 -15.34 4.77
CA PRO A 27 29.21 -16.19 5.70
C PRO A 27 27.95 -15.50 6.24
N ARG A 28 26.95 -16.30 6.63
CA ARG A 28 25.77 -15.83 7.35
C ARG A 28 26.15 -15.17 8.67
N TYR A 29 25.44 -14.10 9.02
CA TYR A 29 25.66 -13.38 10.26
C TYR A 29 25.11 -14.18 11.46
N LEU A 30 25.95 -14.47 12.43
CA LEU A 30 25.55 -15.01 13.74
C LEU A 30 25.33 -13.83 14.68
N ASP A 31 24.13 -13.69 15.22
CA ASP A 31 23.83 -12.64 16.19
C ASP A 31 24.41 -13.00 17.56
N PRO A 32 25.41 -12.26 18.08
CA PRO A 32 26.07 -12.59 19.34
C PRO A 32 25.15 -12.43 20.56
N GLY A 33 24.06 -11.65 20.46
CA GLY A 33 23.11 -11.47 21.56
C GLY A 33 22.08 -12.60 21.66
N THR A 34 21.74 -13.24 20.55
CA THR A 34 20.69 -14.28 20.50
C THR A 34 21.20 -15.66 20.06
N ASN A 35 22.48 -15.75 19.71
CA ASN A 35 23.13 -16.91 19.08
C ASN A 35 22.38 -17.45 17.85
N ARG A 36 21.60 -16.59 17.17
CA ARG A 36 20.79 -16.96 16.01
C ARG A 36 21.59 -16.76 14.72
N LEU A 37 21.67 -17.81 13.91
CA LEU A 37 22.25 -17.71 12.58
C LEU A 37 21.22 -17.13 11.58
N HIS A 38 21.49 -15.94 11.07
CA HIS A 38 20.64 -15.26 10.09
C HIS A 38 20.89 -15.77 8.68
N ALA A 39 19.88 -15.74 7.81
CA ALA A 39 20.03 -16.16 6.40
C ALA A 39 20.99 -15.26 5.57
N PHE A 40 21.41 -14.11 6.11
CA PHE A 40 22.17 -13.08 5.39
C PHE A 40 23.41 -12.62 6.18
N CYS A 41 24.44 -12.10 5.49
CA CYS A 41 25.69 -11.62 6.09
C CYS A 41 25.60 -10.21 6.72
N GLY A 42 24.41 -9.63 6.82
CA GLY A 42 24.21 -8.30 7.40
C GLY A 42 22.93 -7.62 6.95
N ARG A 43 22.61 -6.49 7.58
CA ARG A 43 21.36 -5.72 7.37
C ARG A 43 21.17 -5.27 5.92
N THR A 44 22.23 -4.92 5.20
CA THR A 44 22.15 -4.53 3.78
C THR A 44 21.71 -5.68 2.89
N CYS A 45 22.31 -6.87 3.05
CA CYS A 45 21.92 -8.06 2.29
C CYS A 45 20.52 -8.54 2.70
N ALA A 46 20.17 -8.46 3.98
CA ALA A 46 18.83 -8.74 4.47
C ALA A 46 17.80 -7.77 3.87
N SER A 47 18.07 -6.47 3.84
CA SER A 47 17.22 -5.43 3.24
C SER A 47 17.06 -5.63 1.73
N LYS A 48 18.16 -5.89 1.01
CA LYS A 48 18.13 -6.19 -0.43
C LYS A 48 17.42 -7.52 -0.75
N ALA A 49 17.36 -8.46 0.19
CA ALA A 49 16.59 -9.69 0.05
C ALA A 49 15.11 -9.48 0.42
N ALA A 50 14.82 -8.67 1.45
CA ALA A 50 13.46 -8.27 1.82
C ALA A 50 12.77 -7.45 0.72
N LEU A 51 13.53 -6.63 -0.03
CA LEU A 51 13.05 -5.98 -1.26
C LEU A 51 12.57 -6.98 -2.33
N LYS A 52 13.15 -8.19 -2.36
CA LYS A 52 12.75 -9.26 -3.28
C LYS A 52 11.60 -10.13 -2.74
N ASN A 53 11.45 -10.23 -1.42
CA ASN A 53 10.37 -10.98 -0.75
C ASN A 53 9.70 -10.13 0.35
N PRO A 54 8.93 -9.09 -0.04
CA PRO A 54 8.26 -8.22 0.92
C PRO A 54 7.26 -9.02 1.76
N SER A 55 7.14 -8.69 3.05
CA SER A 55 6.18 -9.35 3.95
C SER A 55 4.73 -9.03 3.58
N CYS A 56 3.84 -9.97 3.86
CA CYS A 56 2.39 -9.81 3.77
C CYS A 56 1.94 -8.57 4.55
N LEU A 57 1.20 -7.66 3.90
CA LEU A 57 0.75 -6.42 4.53
C LEU A 57 -0.31 -6.64 5.63
N PHE A 58 -0.96 -7.80 5.64
CA PHE A 58 -1.99 -8.12 6.63
C PHE A 58 -1.41 -8.79 7.88
N CYS A 59 -0.70 -9.90 7.72
CA CYS A 59 -0.21 -10.69 8.86
C CYS A 59 1.23 -10.37 9.26
N SER A 60 2.04 -9.79 8.37
CA SER A 60 3.49 -9.56 8.55
C SER A 60 4.35 -10.80 8.87
N LYS A 61 3.76 -12.01 8.88
CA LYS A 61 4.43 -13.26 9.29
C LYS A 61 5.11 -14.02 8.17
N ALA A 62 4.66 -13.83 6.93
CA ALA A 62 5.12 -14.56 5.76
C ALA A 62 5.34 -13.61 4.57
N PRO A 63 6.21 -13.95 3.61
CA PRO A 63 6.38 -13.17 2.40
C PRO A 63 5.08 -13.16 1.58
N LYS A 64 4.90 -12.10 0.80
CA LYS A 64 3.85 -11.98 -0.21
C LYS A 64 3.93 -13.13 -1.21
N CYS A 65 2.77 -13.65 -1.63
CA CYS A 65 2.70 -14.70 -2.64
C CYS A 65 2.46 -14.11 -4.03
N PHE A 66 2.70 -14.92 -5.06
CA PHE A 66 2.31 -14.58 -6.41
C PHE A 66 0.81 -14.78 -6.63
N ALA A 67 0.24 -14.04 -7.58
CA ALA A 67 -1.12 -14.24 -8.02
C ALA A 67 -1.29 -15.65 -8.64
N PRO A 68 -2.45 -16.30 -8.47
CA PRO A 68 -2.71 -17.59 -9.10
C PRO A 68 -2.42 -17.54 -10.60
N GLY A 69 -1.59 -18.46 -11.10
CA GLY A 69 -1.22 -18.52 -12.53
C GLY A 69 -0.22 -17.47 -13.01
N SER A 70 0.41 -16.70 -12.11
CA SER A 70 1.44 -15.72 -12.47
C SER A 70 2.71 -15.92 -11.65
N ASN A 71 3.87 -15.72 -12.26
CA ASN A 71 5.17 -15.58 -11.57
C ASN A 71 5.70 -14.13 -11.61
N LYS A 72 4.89 -13.19 -12.12
CA LYS A 72 5.26 -11.77 -12.27
C LYS A 72 4.46 -10.87 -11.33
N VAL A 73 3.21 -11.24 -11.06
CA VAL A 73 2.31 -10.44 -10.22
C VAL A 73 2.42 -10.91 -8.78
N VAL A 74 3.03 -10.09 -7.92
CA VAL A 74 3.09 -10.31 -6.47
C VAL A 74 1.87 -9.66 -5.81
N LEU A 75 1.13 -10.44 -5.03
CA LEU A 75 -0.02 -9.95 -4.25
C LEU A 75 0.45 -9.26 -2.97
N ASP A 76 -0.41 -8.46 -2.35
CA ASP A 76 -0.08 -7.80 -1.07
C ASP A 76 -0.10 -8.73 0.15
N TYR A 77 -0.52 -9.97 -0.07
CA TYR A 77 -0.82 -10.94 0.96
C TYR A 77 -0.03 -12.22 0.72
N CYS A 78 0.27 -12.97 1.77
CA CYS A 78 0.93 -14.27 1.66
C CYS A 78 0.00 -15.40 1.21
N SER A 79 -1.32 -15.20 1.26
CA SER A 79 -2.32 -16.20 0.89
C SER A 79 -3.68 -15.59 0.58
N LYS A 80 -4.56 -16.36 -0.08
CA LYS A 80 -5.97 -15.99 -0.28
C LYS A 80 -6.69 -15.78 1.05
N GLN A 81 -6.36 -16.57 2.07
CA GLN A 81 -6.94 -16.43 3.41
C GLN A 81 -6.57 -15.08 4.05
N CYS A 82 -5.30 -14.66 3.96
CA CYS A 82 -4.89 -13.34 4.46
C CYS A 82 -5.55 -12.20 3.68
N GLN A 83 -5.70 -12.35 2.36
CA GLN A 83 -6.44 -11.38 1.55
C GLN A 83 -7.90 -11.28 1.99
N GLN A 84 -8.59 -12.40 2.15
CA GLN A 84 -9.99 -12.42 2.57
C GLN A 84 -10.16 -11.89 3.99
N ALA A 85 -9.27 -12.23 4.92
CA ALA A 85 -9.27 -11.70 6.28
C ALA A 85 -9.06 -10.19 6.30
N ALA A 86 -8.17 -9.65 5.46
CA ALA A 86 -8.01 -8.22 5.28
C ALA A 86 -9.30 -7.57 4.77
N PHE A 87 -9.92 -8.15 3.74
CA PHE A 87 -11.17 -7.64 3.17
C PHE A 87 -12.34 -7.68 4.17
N ASN A 88 -12.45 -8.75 4.96
CA ASN A 88 -13.44 -8.87 6.02
C ASN A 88 -13.21 -7.87 7.16
N LYS A 89 -11.94 -7.49 7.42
CA LYS A 89 -11.58 -6.46 8.40
C LYS A 89 -11.83 -5.02 7.88
N GLY A 90 -12.08 -4.84 6.58
CA GLY A 90 -12.30 -3.52 6.00
C GLY A 90 -13.54 -2.81 6.58
N PRO A 91 -13.52 -1.48 6.77
CA PRO A 91 -12.46 -0.55 6.38
C PRO A 91 -11.27 -0.58 7.36
N CYS A 92 -10.04 -0.75 6.87
CA CYS A 92 -8.83 -0.66 7.70
C CYS A 92 -7.61 -0.16 6.93
N LEU A 93 -6.58 0.26 7.67
CA LEU A 93 -5.29 0.70 7.13
C LEU A 93 -4.22 -0.34 7.43
N LEU A 94 -3.47 -0.73 6.40
CA LEU A 94 -2.30 -1.60 6.52
C LEU A 94 -1.04 -0.75 6.24
N PRO A 95 -0.14 -0.56 7.22
CA PRO A 95 1.11 0.16 6.98
C PRO A 95 1.90 -0.50 5.85
N ILE A 96 2.40 0.28 4.90
CA ILE A 96 3.34 -0.19 3.89
C ILE A 96 4.74 0.14 4.39
N PRO A 97 5.58 -0.85 4.71
CA PRO A 97 6.95 -0.59 5.14
C PRO A 97 7.75 0.11 4.03
N PRO A 98 8.70 1.01 4.36
CA PRO A 98 9.59 1.62 3.36
C PRO A 98 10.41 0.62 2.53
N SER A 99 10.60 -0.60 3.05
CA SER A 99 11.25 -1.71 2.34
C SER A 99 10.36 -2.40 1.31
N ASP A 100 9.07 -2.08 1.23
CA ASP A 100 8.15 -2.62 0.24
C ASP A 100 8.27 -1.83 -1.08
N PRO A 101 8.46 -2.48 -2.24
CA PRO A 101 8.54 -1.79 -3.53
C PRO A 101 7.35 -0.88 -3.83
N LYS A 102 6.18 -1.19 -3.26
CA LYS A 102 4.97 -0.39 -3.40
C LYS A 102 5.09 0.97 -2.71
N TYR A 103 5.79 1.04 -1.57
CA TYR A 103 6.06 2.31 -0.89
C TYR A 103 6.73 3.29 -1.86
N GLU A 104 7.77 2.81 -2.55
CA GLU A 104 8.52 3.62 -3.51
C GLU A 104 7.69 4.01 -4.72
N SER A 105 6.86 3.10 -5.24
CA SER A 105 5.94 3.40 -6.35
C SER A 105 4.98 4.54 -6.01
N VAL A 106 4.40 4.53 -4.81
CA VAL A 106 3.48 5.57 -4.35
C VAL A 106 4.23 6.87 -4.05
N ARG A 107 5.38 6.78 -3.36
CA ARG A 107 6.23 7.95 -3.04
C ARG A 107 6.71 8.66 -4.29
N LYS A 108 7.21 7.93 -5.30
CA LYS A 108 7.66 8.52 -6.57
C LYS A 108 6.52 9.21 -7.31
N GLN A 109 5.33 8.61 -7.33
CA GLN A 109 4.17 9.26 -7.95
C GLN A 109 3.80 10.55 -7.21
N PHE A 110 3.86 10.57 -5.88
CA PHE A 110 3.60 11.78 -5.09
C PHE A 110 4.69 12.84 -5.31
N ASN A 111 5.97 12.46 -5.30
CA ASN A 111 7.10 13.38 -5.48
C ASN A 111 7.28 13.86 -6.93
N ALA A 112 6.51 13.33 -7.89
CA ALA A 112 6.58 13.76 -9.28
C ALA A 112 6.25 15.26 -9.44
N THR A 113 5.36 15.80 -8.60
CA THR A 113 4.99 17.22 -8.65
C THR A 113 4.98 17.93 -7.29
N SER A 114 4.98 17.21 -6.16
CA SER A 114 5.03 17.79 -4.82
C SER A 114 6.43 17.70 -4.22
N THR A 115 6.83 18.75 -3.49
CA THR A 115 8.07 18.80 -2.70
C THR A 115 7.86 18.46 -1.22
N ALA A 116 6.62 18.20 -0.80
CA ALA A 116 6.31 17.86 0.59
C ALA A 116 6.95 16.54 1.03
N THR A 117 7.28 16.43 2.31
CA THR A 117 7.95 15.25 2.85
C THR A 117 6.93 14.17 3.19
N VAL A 118 7.06 12.98 2.59
CA VAL A 118 6.24 11.80 2.91
C VAL A 118 6.74 11.13 4.19
N HIS A 119 5.87 11.02 5.20
CA HIS A 119 6.16 10.40 6.50
C HIS A 119 5.86 8.91 6.50
N CYS A 120 4.69 8.53 5.99
CA CYS A 120 4.29 7.13 5.89
C CYS A 120 3.18 6.94 4.84
N ILE A 121 3.01 5.69 4.41
CA ILE A 121 2.02 5.31 3.40
C ILE A 121 1.29 4.07 3.93
N TYR A 122 -0.04 4.10 3.88
CA TYR A 122 -0.87 2.95 4.21
C TYR A 122 -1.58 2.46 2.95
N GLN A 123 -1.70 1.14 2.81
CA GLN A 123 -2.69 0.53 1.95
C GLN A 123 -4.04 0.62 2.64
N ILE A 124 -5.03 1.12 1.90
CA ILE A 124 -6.40 1.21 2.37
C ILE A 124 -7.10 -0.08 1.92
N VAL A 125 -7.65 -0.81 2.88
CA VAL A 125 -8.58 -1.91 2.61
C VAL A 125 -9.98 -1.38 2.82
N ALA A 126 -10.68 -1.05 1.74
CA ALA A 126 -12.04 -0.54 1.81
C ALA A 126 -13.02 -1.63 2.29
N SER A 127 -14.19 -1.21 2.79
CA SER A 127 -15.27 -2.13 3.16
C SER A 127 -15.75 -2.97 1.97
N LEU A 128 -16.31 -4.16 2.24
CA LEU A 128 -16.84 -5.04 1.18
C LEU A 128 -17.87 -4.33 0.28
N ALA A 129 -18.71 -3.46 0.85
CA ALA A 129 -19.69 -2.67 0.11
C ALA A 129 -19.01 -1.74 -0.92
N VAL A 130 -18.01 -0.97 -0.49
CA VAL A 130 -17.25 -0.06 -1.36
C VAL A 130 -16.50 -0.83 -2.43
N GLN A 131 -15.88 -1.95 -2.07
CA GLN A 131 -15.20 -2.82 -3.02
C GLN A 131 -16.13 -3.38 -4.09
N ARG A 132 -17.35 -3.81 -3.71
CA ARG A 132 -18.36 -4.33 -4.64
C ARG A 132 -18.83 -3.23 -5.58
N ALA A 133 -19.20 -2.07 -5.05
CA ALA A 133 -19.64 -0.92 -5.85
C ALA A 133 -18.59 -0.54 -6.92
N TYR A 134 -17.33 -0.40 -6.50
CA TYR A 134 -16.23 -0.11 -7.43
C TYR A 134 -16.04 -1.19 -8.51
N ARG A 135 -16.04 -2.47 -8.13
CA ARG A 135 -15.91 -3.57 -9.10
C ARG A 135 -17.07 -3.59 -10.09
N THR A 136 -18.30 -3.43 -9.62
CA THR A 136 -19.49 -3.36 -10.48
C THR A 136 -19.38 -2.21 -11.48
N TYR A 137 -18.99 -1.01 -11.02
CA TYR A 137 -18.78 0.13 -11.91
C TYR A 137 -17.67 -0.15 -12.94
N ARG A 138 -16.50 -0.59 -12.47
CA ARG A 138 -15.35 -0.92 -13.31
C ARG A 138 -15.69 -1.96 -14.39
N ASP A 139 -16.40 -3.03 -14.01
CA ASP A 139 -16.76 -4.10 -14.94
C ASP A 139 -17.78 -3.60 -15.99
N ALA A 140 -18.71 -2.74 -15.57
CA ALA A 140 -19.63 -2.09 -16.48
C ALA A 140 -18.90 -1.15 -17.47
N VAL A 141 -17.89 -0.39 -17.01
CA VAL A 141 -17.04 0.43 -17.89
C VAL A 141 -16.26 -0.44 -18.87
N ALA A 142 -15.62 -1.50 -18.38
CA ALA A 142 -14.86 -2.41 -19.22
C ALA A 142 -15.73 -3.03 -20.31
N LYS A 143 -16.96 -3.48 -19.98
CA LYS A 143 -17.90 -4.06 -20.94
C LYS A 143 -18.23 -3.10 -22.09
N ARG A 144 -18.39 -1.80 -21.81
CA ARG A 144 -18.72 -0.77 -22.82
C ARG A 144 -17.49 -0.12 -23.48
N ASN A 145 -16.28 -0.45 -23.04
CA ASN A 145 -15.04 0.15 -23.51
C ASN A 145 -14.02 -0.92 -23.92
N ASN A 146 -14.45 -1.84 -24.78
CA ASN A 146 -13.60 -2.89 -25.40
C ASN A 146 -12.80 -3.71 -24.38
N GLY A 147 -13.43 -4.08 -23.27
CA GLY A 147 -12.81 -4.85 -22.19
C GLY A 147 -11.88 -4.05 -21.29
N LYS A 148 -11.78 -2.72 -21.45
CA LYS A 148 -10.83 -1.87 -20.70
C LYS A 148 -11.56 -0.86 -19.82
N ALA A 149 -11.39 -0.98 -18.51
CA ALA A 149 -11.89 0.03 -17.58
C ALA A 149 -11.01 1.31 -17.51
N ASN A 150 -9.80 1.26 -18.10
CA ASN A 150 -8.78 2.31 -18.01
C ASN A 150 -8.52 2.70 -16.55
N GLU A 151 -8.17 1.70 -15.72
CA GLU A 151 -7.90 1.91 -14.31
C GLU A 151 -6.60 2.68 -14.08
N GLU A 152 -6.67 3.72 -13.26
CA GLU A 152 -5.61 4.70 -13.10
C GLU A 152 -5.47 5.17 -11.65
N ARG A 153 -4.27 5.65 -11.26
CA ARG A 153 -4.05 6.21 -9.91
C ARG A 153 -4.12 7.74 -9.94
N ARG A 154 -4.99 8.34 -9.13
CA ARG A 154 -5.15 9.81 -9.04
C ARG A 154 -5.25 10.29 -7.60
N PHE A 155 -4.75 11.49 -7.33
CA PHE A 155 -4.74 12.10 -6.02
C PHE A 155 -6.08 12.75 -5.68
N HIS A 156 -6.43 12.71 -4.40
CA HIS A 156 -7.58 13.39 -3.83
C HIS A 156 -7.20 13.99 -2.49
N GLY A 157 -7.09 15.32 -2.47
CA GLY A 157 -6.91 16.11 -1.25
C GLY A 157 -8.23 16.22 -0.48
N THR A 158 -8.18 16.11 0.85
CA THR A 158 -9.39 16.22 1.68
C THR A 158 -9.06 16.74 3.08
N VAL A 159 -10.11 17.00 3.86
CA VAL A 159 -10.01 17.48 5.25
C VAL A 159 -9.82 16.28 6.19
N ARG A 160 -8.79 16.35 7.04
CA ARG A 160 -8.59 15.43 8.17
C ARG A 160 -8.61 16.22 9.49
N THR A 161 -9.54 15.91 10.39
CA THR A 161 -9.67 16.58 11.69
C THR A 161 -9.28 15.70 12.89
N CYS A 162 -8.76 14.50 12.64
CA CYS A 162 -8.32 13.55 13.66
C CYS A 162 -6.87 13.09 13.44
N THR A 163 -6.33 12.29 14.36
CA THR A 163 -4.94 11.81 14.35
C THR A 163 -4.71 10.56 13.50
N LEU A 164 -5.68 10.12 12.68
CA LEU A 164 -5.54 8.96 11.80
C LEU A 164 -4.29 9.08 10.90
N GLY A 165 -3.39 8.10 10.98
CA GLY A 165 -2.12 8.04 10.26
C GLY A 165 -0.92 8.67 10.99
N ILE A 166 -1.14 9.36 12.12
CA ILE A 166 -0.05 9.92 12.94
C ILE A 166 0.44 8.84 13.91
N ALA A 167 1.77 8.68 14.03
CA ALA A 167 2.40 7.77 14.99
C ALA A 167 1.82 6.34 14.97
N GLY A 168 1.43 5.85 13.78
CA GLY A 168 0.87 4.50 13.64
C GLY A 168 -0.63 4.38 13.97
N ASN A 169 -1.32 5.47 14.35
CA ASN A 169 -2.75 5.43 14.62
C ASN A 169 -3.54 5.02 13.35
N THR A 170 -4.28 3.92 13.42
CA THR A 170 -5.14 3.43 12.33
C THR A 170 -6.64 3.47 12.68
N ALA A 171 -7.01 4.06 13.81
CA ALA A 171 -8.39 4.15 14.26
C ALA A 171 -9.15 5.30 13.58
N PHE A 172 -10.26 4.98 12.92
CA PHE A 172 -11.13 5.97 12.30
C PHE A 172 -11.96 6.69 13.37
N CYS A 173 -12.09 8.01 13.25
CA CYS A 173 -13.05 8.76 14.06
C CYS A 173 -14.46 8.73 13.44
N ASN A 174 -15.45 9.18 14.21
CA ASN A 174 -16.85 9.32 13.78
C ASN A 174 -17.30 10.77 13.54
N SER A 175 -16.37 11.73 13.57
CA SER A 175 -16.69 13.14 13.31
C SER A 175 -17.18 13.34 11.88
N SER A 176 -18.33 13.98 11.72
CA SER A 176 -18.87 14.42 10.43
C SER A 176 -18.00 15.46 9.73
N GLN A 177 -17.10 16.11 10.47
CA GLN A 177 -16.13 17.07 9.94
C GLN A 177 -14.86 16.40 9.40
N CYS A 178 -14.63 15.12 9.72
CA CYS A 178 -13.47 14.37 9.21
C CYS A 178 -13.80 13.69 7.88
N ARG A 179 -13.79 14.48 6.81
CA ARG A 179 -14.08 14.00 5.43
C ARG A 179 -13.21 12.82 5.03
N LEU A 180 -11.94 12.81 5.45
CA LEU A 180 -11.06 11.66 5.28
C LEU A 180 -11.67 10.38 5.85
N CYS A 181 -12.06 10.36 7.13
CA CYS A 181 -12.63 9.17 7.75
C CYS A 181 -13.97 8.77 7.12
N LEU A 182 -14.78 9.73 6.68
CA LEU A 182 -16.03 9.44 5.96
C LEU A 182 -15.75 8.71 4.63
N ILE A 183 -14.80 9.20 3.84
CA ILE A 183 -14.40 8.57 2.56
C ILE A 183 -13.81 7.17 2.81
N LEU A 184 -12.93 7.02 3.80
CA LEU A 184 -12.28 5.73 4.06
C LEU A 184 -13.26 4.66 4.57
N LYS A 185 -14.33 5.07 5.28
CA LYS A 185 -15.38 4.14 5.75
C LYS A 185 -16.42 3.83 4.67
N GLY A 186 -16.88 4.84 3.95
CA GLY A 186 -18.05 4.76 3.06
C GLY A 186 -17.76 4.82 1.56
N GLY A 187 -16.50 5.00 1.17
CA GLY A 187 -16.11 5.32 -0.21
C GLY A 187 -16.30 6.78 -0.56
N PHE A 188 -15.95 7.16 -1.78
CA PHE A 188 -16.29 8.49 -2.31
C PHE A 188 -17.81 8.59 -2.51
N LYS A 189 -18.37 9.81 -2.38
CA LYS A 189 -19.81 10.05 -2.51
C LYS A 189 -20.06 11.27 -3.39
N TYR A 190 -20.99 11.11 -4.32
CA TYR A 190 -21.54 12.18 -5.13
C TYR A 190 -23.01 11.87 -5.47
N PRO A 191 -23.93 12.84 -5.32
CA PRO A 191 -23.71 14.12 -4.65
C PRO A 191 -23.44 13.93 -3.15
N SER A 192 -22.78 14.90 -2.53
CA SER A 192 -22.60 14.97 -1.08
C SER A 192 -22.50 16.43 -0.63
N PRO A 193 -22.69 16.74 0.67
CA PRO A 193 -22.52 18.10 1.20
C PRO A 193 -21.10 18.68 1.05
N PHE A 194 -20.12 17.86 0.65
CA PHE A 194 -18.71 18.26 0.54
C PHE A 194 -18.17 18.25 -0.88
N THR A 195 -18.99 17.86 -1.86
CA THR A 195 -18.61 17.83 -3.28
C THR A 195 -19.12 19.07 -3.99
N ASN A 196 -18.33 19.56 -4.94
CA ASN A 196 -18.76 20.62 -5.85
C ASN A 196 -19.93 20.12 -6.73
N SER A 197 -20.84 21.00 -7.15
CA SER A 197 -21.90 20.71 -8.12
C SER A 197 -21.39 20.12 -9.44
N ASN A 198 -20.11 20.30 -9.74
CA ASN A 198 -19.46 19.84 -10.95
C ASN A 198 -18.97 18.38 -10.87
N GLY A 199 -18.90 17.78 -9.68
CA GLY A 199 -18.47 16.37 -9.52
C GLY A 199 -17.44 16.11 -8.42
N LEU A 200 -16.97 14.86 -8.38
CA LEU A 200 -15.82 14.39 -7.60
C LEU A 200 -14.53 14.57 -8.39
N PHE A 201 -13.63 15.41 -7.87
CA PHE A 201 -12.36 15.70 -8.51
C PHE A 201 -11.24 14.78 -8.01
N PHE A 202 -10.45 14.30 -8.96
CA PHE A 202 -9.18 13.64 -8.74
C PHE A 202 -8.10 14.30 -9.62
N ALA A 203 -6.92 14.51 -9.06
CA ALA A 203 -5.81 15.16 -9.75
C ALA A 203 -4.77 14.14 -10.24
N VAL A 204 -4.16 14.40 -11.39
CA VAL A 204 -2.95 13.70 -11.84
C VAL A 204 -1.77 14.09 -10.94
N ASP A 205 -1.70 15.37 -10.59
CA ASP A 205 -0.61 15.99 -9.84
C ASP A 205 -0.93 16.06 -8.34
N SER A 206 0.00 15.53 -7.53
CA SER A 206 -0.09 15.61 -6.08
C SER A 206 -0.06 17.05 -5.59
N LYS A 207 0.76 17.93 -6.19
CA LYS A 207 0.86 19.36 -5.83
C LYS A 207 -0.49 20.06 -5.82
N TYR A 208 -1.35 19.73 -6.77
CA TYR A 208 -2.71 20.26 -6.80
C TYR A 208 -3.51 19.74 -5.61
N SER A 209 -3.53 18.42 -5.38
CA SER A 209 -4.27 17.86 -4.23
C SER A 209 -3.70 18.29 -2.86
N VAL A 210 -2.43 18.69 -2.77
CA VAL A 210 -1.82 19.22 -1.53
C VAL A 210 -2.50 20.51 -1.06
N THR A 211 -2.99 21.36 -1.97
CA THR A 211 -3.71 22.60 -1.60
C THR A 211 -5.09 22.31 -1.02
N TYR A 212 -5.70 21.17 -1.40
CA TYR A 212 -6.99 20.71 -0.88
C TYR A 212 -6.86 19.78 0.34
N SER A 213 -5.64 19.37 0.68
CA SER A 213 -5.34 18.64 1.92
C SER A 213 -5.24 19.60 3.10
N SER A 214 -6.26 19.61 3.93
CA SER A 214 -6.36 20.44 5.14
C SER A 214 -6.41 19.61 6.41
N ARG A 215 -6.08 20.25 7.53
CA ARG A 215 -5.90 19.63 8.84
C ARG A 215 -6.73 20.35 9.90
N GLY A 216 -7.16 19.62 10.93
CA GLY A 216 -7.63 20.23 12.17
C GLY A 216 -6.48 20.92 12.91
N GLN A 217 -6.81 21.92 13.74
CA GLN A 217 -5.81 22.73 14.47
C GLN A 217 -4.85 21.87 15.33
N VAL A 218 -5.32 20.75 15.86
CA VAL A 218 -4.57 19.85 16.76
C VAL A 218 -3.54 18.93 16.07
N LEU A 219 -3.33 19.05 14.76
CA LEU A 219 -2.57 18.06 13.97
C LEU A 219 -1.16 18.51 13.53
N GLY A 220 -0.65 19.61 14.09
CA GLY A 220 0.67 20.15 13.74
C GLY A 220 0.79 20.48 12.24
N ALA A 221 1.92 20.18 11.61
CA ALA A 221 2.10 20.40 10.16
C ALA A 221 1.54 19.27 9.28
N GLN A 222 1.33 18.06 9.84
CA GLN A 222 1.05 16.86 9.07
C GLN A 222 -0.34 16.86 8.41
N LYS A 223 -0.34 16.68 7.09
CA LYS A 223 -1.49 16.55 6.20
C LYS A 223 -1.66 15.10 5.75
N ALA A 224 -2.81 14.81 5.16
CA ALA A 224 -3.13 13.53 4.57
C ALA A 224 -3.76 13.71 3.19
N MET A 225 -3.52 12.77 2.28
CA MET A 225 -4.27 12.67 1.03
C MET A 225 -4.49 11.21 0.63
N ILE A 226 -5.46 11.01 -0.24
CA ILE A 226 -5.76 9.70 -0.80
C ILE A 226 -5.14 9.64 -2.20
N LEU A 227 -4.42 8.56 -2.49
CA LEU A 227 -4.17 8.15 -3.87
C LEU A 227 -5.22 7.08 -4.20
N ALA A 228 -6.24 7.48 -4.95
CA ALA A 228 -7.34 6.63 -5.36
C ALA A 228 -6.94 5.78 -6.56
N ARG A 229 -7.61 4.64 -6.70
CA ARG A 229 -7.72 3.97 -8.00
C ARG A 229 -9.06 4.36 -8.61
N ILE A 230 -9.06 4.81 -9.85
CA ILE A 230 -10.24 5.23 -10.58
C ILE A 230 -10.39 4.41 -11.85
N ALA A 231 -11.62 4.15 -12.29
CA ALA A 231 -11.92 3.59 -13.60
C ALA A 231 -12.31 4.72 -14.55
N GLU A 232 -11.35 5.27 -15.31
CA GLU A 232 -11.59 6.46 -16.14
C GLU A 232 -12.52 6.21 -17.32
N GLY A 233 -12.55 4.97 -17.82
CA GLY A 233 -13.32 4.62 -19.02
C GLY A 233 -12.97 5.50 -20.23
N GLN A 234 -14.00 5.90 -20.98
CA GLN A 234 -13.86 6.84 -22.08
C GLN A 234 -14.09 8.28 -21.60
N GLN A 235 -13.14 9.16 -21.92
CA GLN A 235 -13.25 10.59 -21.65
C GLN A 235 -14.46 11.21 -22.36
N GLY A 236 -15.19 12.09 -21.67
CA GLY A 236 -16.44 12.69 -22.14
C GLY A 236 -17.68 11.81 -21.96
N ARG A 237 -17.52 10.54 -21.61
CA ARG A 237 -18.63 9.62 -21.26
C ARG A 237 -18.60 9.20 -19.81
N ASP A 238 -17.51 8.55 -19.39
CA ASP A 238 -17.37 7.97 -18.05
C ASP A 238 -16.69 8.95 -17.07
N CYS A 239 -15.76 9.76 -17.59
CA CYS A 239 -15.02 10.79 -16.87
C CYS A 239 -14.94 12.08 -17.68
N THR A 240 -15.05 13.23 -17.02
CA THR A 240 -14.81 14.54 -17.63
C THR A 240 -13.42 15.07 -17.28
N LEU A 241 -12.75 15.71 -18.23
CA LEU A 241 -11.43 16.33 -18.07
C LEU A 241 -11.56 17.84 -18.28
N PRO A 242 -12.05 18.61 -17.30
CA PRO A 242 -12.18 20.07 -17.46
C PRO A 242 -10.81 20.74 -17.60
N GLN A 243 -9.74 20.07 -17.14
CA GLN A 243 -8.34 20.43 -17.33
C GLN A 243 -7.54 19.14 -17.47
N ALA A 244 -6.36 19.20 -18.11
CA ALA A 244 -5.50 18.02 -18.30
C ALA A 244 -5.19 17.27 -16.99
N ASN A 245 -5.02 18.03 -15.91
CA ASN A 245 -4.73 17.52 -14.56
C ASN A 245 -5.95 16.94 -13.83
N HIS A 246 -7.18 17.14 -14.33
CA HIS A 246 -8.39 16.75 -13.61
C HIS A 246 -9.06 15.54 -14.21
N ARG A 247 -9.60 14.70 -13.33
CA ARG A 247 -10.56 13.64 -13.62
C ARG A 247 -11.76 13.88 -12.75
N VAL A 248 -12.91 14.09 -13.38
CA VAL A 248 -14.16 14.43 -12.68
C VAL A 248 -15.22 13.38 -12.95
N PHE A 249 -15.83 12.90 -11.87
CA PHE A 249 -16.86 11.87 -11.92
C PHE A 249 -18.15 12.36 -11.25
N GLN A 250 -19.29 11.95 -11.80
CA GLN A 250 -20.62 12.19 -11.23
C GLN A 250 -21.10 10.99 -10.39
N THR A 251 -20.19 10.13 -9.94
CA THR A 251 -20.48 9.05 -9.01
C THR A 251 -19.24 8.71 -8.20
N GLY A 252 -19.44 8.29 -6.95
CA GLY A 252 -18.37 7.79 -6.09
C GLY A 252 -17.87 6.40 -6.48
N ASP A 253 -18.71 5.60 -7.14
CA ASP A 253 -18.40 4.20 -7.46
C ASP A 253 -17.32 4.06 -8.53
N ALA A 254 -17.02 5.14 -9.25
CA ALA A 254 -15.90 5.19 -10.20
C ALA A 254 -14.52 5.14 -9.55
N ALA A 255 -14.44 5.27 -8.23
CA ALA A 255 -13.19 5.37 -7.49
C ALA A 255 -13.20 4.54 -6.21
N ILE A 256 -12.04 4.00 -5.86
CA ILE A 256 -11.80 3.34 -4.59
C ILE A 256 -10.55 3.91 -3.93
N PRO A 257 -10.59 4.27 -2.63
CA PRO A 257 -9.41 4.75 -1.93
C PRO A 257 -8.39 3.62 -1.82
N ALA A 258 -7.20 3.78 -2.40
CA ALA A 258 -6.19 2.72 -2.49
C ALA A 258 -5.02 2.93 -1.52
N TYR A 259 -4.53 4.16 -1.40
CA TYR A 259 -3.46 4.51 -0.47
C TYR A 259 -3.75 5.79 0.30
N LEU A 260 -3.36 5.80 1.58
CA LEU A 260 -3.31 7.00 2.41
C LEU A 260 -1.86 7.46 2.49
N ILE A 261 -1.58 8.69 2.09
CA ILE A 261 -0.24 9.29 2.15
C ILE A 261 -0.25 10.35 3.25
N MET A 262 0.63 10.17 4.24
CA MET A 262 0.88 11.14 5.30
C MET A 262 2.09 11.99 4.94
N PHE A 263 1.97 13.31 4.98
CA PHE A 263 3.02 14.22 4.55
C PHE A 263 3.01 15.56 5.29
N SER A 264 4.08 16.36 5.19
CA SER A 264 4.13 17.76 5.62
C SER A 264 4.96 18.61 4.67
#